data_AF-A0A7C6IZY6-F1
#
_entry.id   AF-A0A7C6IZY6-F1
#
_cell.length_a   1.000
_cell.length_b   1.000
_cell.length_c   1.000
_cell.angle_alpha   90.00
_cell.angle_beta   90.00
_cell.angle_gamma   90.00
#
_symmetry.space_group_name_H-M   'P 1'
#
loop_
_entity.id
_entity.type
_entity.pdbx_description
1 polymer ?
#
loop_
_entity_poly.entity_id
_entity_poly.type
_entity_poly.pdbx_seq_one_letter_code
_entity_poly.pdbx_strand_id
1 'polypeptide(L)'
;MGIEPYFVADAVVGIIAQRLVRKLCKNCKVSRKTTEHEMKFLGITRARNIHDAKGCPACNNTGYKGRLGVHEILFIDEDIKELIQKRVSTEEIRKLAESKGMLSLYDTCREAVLNGNTTIRELASIIYEDE
;
A
#
# COMPACT_ATOMS: atom_id res chain seq x y z
N MET A 1 13.93 -21.85 -5.70
CA MET A 1 12.81 -22.74 -6.06
C MET A 1 13.05 -23.53 -7.36
N GLY A 2 14.06 -23.18 -8.19
CA GLY A 2 14.47 -24.04 -9.31
C GLY A 2 13.49 -24.11 -10.49
N ILE A 3 12.54 -23.18 -10.55
CA ILE A 3 11.53 -23.12 -11.61
C ILE A 3 12.11 -22.33 -12.79
N GLU A 4 12.00 -22.87 -14.00
CA GLU A 4 12.40 -22.15 -15.21
C GLU A 4 11.48 -20.93 -15.46
N PRO A 5 12.03 -19.76 -15.82
CA PRO A 5 11.26 -18.52 -15.95
C PRO A 5 10.08 -18.60 -16.91
N TYR A 6 10.21 -19.37 -18.00
CA TYR A 6 9.13 -19.58 -18.96
C TYR A 6 7.87 -20.19 -18.31
N PHE A 7 8.03 -21.13 -17.37
CA PHE A 7 6.86 -21.66 -16.64
C PHE A 7 6.20 -20.61 -15.76
N VAL A 8 6.97 -19.70 -15.17
CA VAL A 8 6.41 -18.60 -14.37
C VAL A 8 5.65 -17.63 -15.26
N ALA A 9 6.22 -17.25 -16.40
CA ALA A 9 5.61 -16.34 -17.36
C ALA A 9 4.28 -16.88 -17.92
N ASP A 10 4.22 -18.18 -18.22
CA ASP A 10 3.03 -18.77 -18.85
C ASP A 10 1.95 -19.20 -17.86
N ALA A 11 2.32 -19.68 -16.66
CA ALA A 11 1.36 -20.22 -15.71
C ALA A 11 0.77 -19.17 -14.75
N VAL A 12 1.49 -18.07 -14.50
CA VAL A 12 1.05 -17.04 -13.55
C VAL A 12 0.32 -15.92 -14.28
N VAL A 13 -0.93 -15.66 -13.89
CA VAL A 13 -1.74 -14.56 -14.45
C VAL A 13 -1.54 -13.24 -13.69
N GLY A 14 -1.20 -13.33 -12.40
CA GLY A 14 -1.00 -12.17 -11.55
C GLY A 14 -0.43 -12.55 -10.20
N ILE A 15 0.15 -11.57 -9.52
CA ILE A 15 0.71 -11.68 -8.18
C ILE A 15 0.07 -10.57 -7.33
N ILE A 16 -0.41 -10.95 -6.14
CA ILE A 16 -0.97 -10.01 -5.18
C ILE A 16 -0.08 -10.02 -3.95
N ALA A 17 0.52 -8.87 -3.64
CA ALA A 17 1.11 -8.59 -2.35
C ALA A 17 0.09 -7.84 -1.47
N GLN A 18 -0.01 -8.22 -0.20
CA GLN A 18 -0.99 -7.66 0.71
C GLN A 18 -0.38 -7.40 2.09
N ARG A 19 -0.76 -6.26 2.67
CA ARG A 19 -0.62 -5.99 4.12
C ARG A 19 -1.97 -5.66 4.74
N LEU A 20 -2.06 -5.83 6.06
CA LEU A 20 -3.25 -5.49 6.83
C LEU A 20 -2.93 -4.36 7.79
N VAL A 21 -3.58 -3.21 7.58
CA VAL A 21 -3.52 -2.08 8.50
C VAL A 21 -4.75 -2.03 9.39
N ARG A 22 -4.62 -1.44 10.57
CA ARG A 22 -5.74 -1.20 11.48
C ARG A 22 -6.63 -0.11 10.92
N LYS A 23 -7.93 -0.37 10.89
CA LYS A 23 -8.92 0.59 10.40
C LYS A 23 -9.32 1.54 11.52
N LEU A 24 -9.37 2.83 11.25
CA LEU A 24 -9.79 3.85 12.21
C LEU A 24 -11.20 3.58 12.74
N CYS A 25 -11.39 3.75 14.04
CA CYS A 25 -12.70 3.67 14.66
C CYS A 25 -13.57 4.84 14.17
N LYS A 26 -14.73 4.52 13.58
CA LYS A 26 -15.68 5.53 13.07
C LYS A 26 -16.24 6.45 14.16
N ASN A 27 -16.29 5.99 15.41
CA ASN A 27 -16.92 6.73 16.51
C ASN A 27 -15.99 7.77 17.15
N CYS A 28 -14.67 7.61 17.03
CA CYS A 28 -13.71 8.46 17.74
C CYS A 28 -12.54 8.96 16.90
N LYS A 29 -12.55 8.77 15.57
CA LYS A 29 -11.52 9.36 14.71
C LYS A 29 -11.60 10.89 14.78
N VAL A 30 -10.44 11.55 14.80
CA VAL A 30 -10.36 13.02 14.89
C VAL A 30 -9.66 13.55 13.65
N SER A 31 -10.28 14.54 12.99
CA SER A 31 -9.70 15.21 11.82
C SER A 31 -8.69 16.26 12.26
N ARG A 32 -7.53 16.29 11.62
CA ARG A 32 -6.54 17.37 11.73
C ARG A 32 -5.86 17.62 10.40
N LYS A 33 -5.18 18.76 10.27
CA LYS A 33 -4.33 19.05 9.12
C LYS A 33 -3.03 18.25 9.19
N THR A 34 -2.53 17.87 8.02
CA THR A 34 -1.18 17.31 7.86
C THR A 34 -0.12 18.34 8.23
N THR A 35 0.94 17.90 8.92
CA THR A 35 2.16 18.68 9.11
C THR A 35 3.00 18.70 7.84
N GLU A 36 4.02 19.57 7.76
CA GLU A 36 4.92 19.61 6.60
C GLU A 36 5.67 18.29 6.38
N HIS A 37 6.07 17.63 7.47
CA HIS A 37 6.76 16.34 7.39
C HIS A 37 5.83 15.27 6.82
N GLU A 38 4.58 15.23 7.28
CA GLU A 38 3.56 14.31 6.77
C GLU A 38 3.18 14.61 5.33
N MET A 39 3.17 15.89 4.92
CA MET A 39 2.94 16.26 3.54
C MET A 39 4.03 15.72 2.62
N LYS A 40 5.30 15.82 3.02
CA LYS A 40 6.43 15.20 2.32
C LYS A 40 6.28 13.68 2.27
N PHE A 41 5.96 13.06 3.42
CA PHE A 41 5.77 11.62 3.54
C PHE A 41 4.59 11.09 2.72
N LEU A 42 3.56 11.91 2.47
CA LEU A 42 2.41 11.57 1.64
C LEU A 42 2.56 12.05 0.18
N GLY A 43 3.67 12.70 -0.19
CA GLY A 43 3.86 13.24 -1.55
C GLY A 43 2.84 14.32 -1.95
N ILE A 44 2.29 15.09 -1.01
CA ILE A 44 1.29 16.13 -1.26
C ILE A 44 1.87 17.54 -1.06
N THR A 45 1.41 18.50 -1.85
CA THR A 45 1.90 19.90 -1.81
C THR A 45 1.04 20.85 -1.00
N ARG A 46 -0.18 20.43 -0.61
CA ARG A 46 -1.12 21.24 0.17
C ARG A 46 -1.64 20.48 1.39
N ALA A 47 -1.85 21.20 2.49
CA ALA A 47 -2.31 20.60 3.73
C ALA A 47 -3.72 20.00 3.59
N ARG A 48 -3.82 18.67 3.76
CA ARG A 48 -5.08 17.93 3.71
C ARG A 48 -5.54 17.55 5.11
N ASN A 49 -6.84 17.29 5.25
CA ASN A 49 -7.38 16.73 6.48
C ASN A 49 -7.10 15.23 6.49
N ILE A 50 -6.40 14.77 7.51
CA ILE A 50 -6.20 13.35 7.83
C ILE A 50 -6.80 13.05 9.20
N HIS A 51 -6.89 11.78 9.55
CA HIS A 51 -7.54 11.35 10.77
C HIS A 51 -6.60 10.59 11.69
N ASP A 52 -6.68 10.87 12.98
CA ASP A 52 -5.95 10.17 14.03
C ASP A 52 -6.88 9.33 14.92
N ALA A 53 -6.27 8.34 15.57
CA ALA A 53 -6.89 7.43 16.52
C ALA A 53 -6.94 8.05 17.93
N LYS A 54 -8.13 8.40 18.43
CA LYS A 54 -8.33 8.92 19.81
C LYS A 54 -8.57 7.85 20.86
N GLY A 55 -9.36 6.83 20.53
CA GLY A 55 -9.85 5.81 21.48
C GLY A 55 -11.22 6.15 22.07
N CYS A 56 -12.06 5.12 22.22
CA CYS A 56 -13.35 5.16 22.92
C CYS A 56 -13.77 3.73 23.33
N PRO A 57 -14.81 3.57 24.17
CA PRO A 57 -15.31 2.26 24.56
C PRO A 57 -15.69 1.34 23.39
N ALA A 58 -16.24 1.90 22.29
CA ALA A 58 -16.67 1.12 21.14
C ALA A 58 -15.52 0.42 20.37
N CYS A 59 -14.27 0.85 20.61
CA CYS A 59 -13.06 0.26 20.05
C CYS A 59 -12.07 -0.19 21.14
N ASN A 60 -12.54 -0.44 22.36
CA ASN A 60 -11.71 -0.82 23.51
C ASN A 60 -10.55 0.15 23.76
N ASN A 61 -10.81 1.45 23.59
CA ASN A 61 -9.84 2.54 23.76
C ASN A 61 -8.60 2.49 22.86
N THR A 62 -8.57 1.65 21.82
CA THR A 62 -7.42 1.56 20.88
C THR A 62 -7.41 2.66 19.82
N GLY A 63 -8.59 3.20 19.50
CA GLY A 63 -8.82 4.12 18.38
C GLY A 63 -8.97 3.43 17.02
N TYR A 64 -8.90 2.09 16.97
CA TYR A 64 -9.04 1.28 15.77
C TYR A 64 -10.14 0.22 15.93
N LYS A 65 -10.86 -0.09 14.85
CA LYS A 65 -11.87 -1.15 14.84
C LYS A 65 -11.88 -1.87 13.49
N GLY A 66 -11.39 -3.10 13.49
CA GLY A 66 -11.22 -3.92 12.29
C GLY A 66 -9.89 -3.65 11.57
N ARG A 67 -9.71 -4.28 10.42
CA ARG A 67 -8.54 -4.14 9.55
C ARG A 67 -8.95 -3.75 8.14
N LEU A 68 -8.02 -3.17 7.39
CA LEU A 68 -8.13 -2.82 5.99
C LEU A 68 -6.99 -3.52 5.24
N GLY A 69 -7.33 -4.20 4.15
CA GLY A 69 -6.34 -4.72 3.20
C GLY A 69 -5.80 -3.58 2.36
N VAL A 70 -4.48 -3.49 2.27
CA VAL A 70 -3.79 -2.71 1.26
C VAL A 70 -3.08 -3.68 0.34
N HIS A 71 -3.20 -3.43 -0.96
CA HIS A 71 -2.84 -4.39 -1.98
C HIS A 71 -1.93 -3.72 -3.02
N GLU A 72 -0.97 -4.49 -3.47
CA GLU A 72 -0.18 -4.26 -4.66
C GLU A 72 -0.44 -5.44 -5.60
N ILE A 73 -0.88 -5.15 -6.82
CA ILE A 73 -1.39 -6.16 -7.75
C ILE A 73 -0.59 -6.04 -9.04
N LEU A 74 0.30 -7.00 -9.25
CA LEU A 74 1.06 -7.15 -10.48
C LEU A 74 0.31 -8.08 -11.42
N PHE A 75 -0.14 -7.56 -12.56
CA PHE A 75 -0.66 -8.40 -13.65
C PHE A 75 0.49 -8.89 -14.53
N ILE A 76 0.45 -10.17 -14.91
CA ILE A 76 1.45 -10.76 -15.80
C ILE A 76 0.91 -10.70 -17.23
N ASP A 77 1.10 -9.54 -17.87
CA ASP A 77 0.82 -9.36 -19.29
C ASP A 77 2.03 -9.71 -20.17
N GLU A 78 1.88 -9.62 -21.49
CA GLU A 78 2.93 -10.06 -22.43
C GLU A 78 4.27 -9.33 -22.25
N ASP A 79 4.26 -8.04 -21.91
CA ASP A 79 5.51 -7.32 -21.69
C ASP A 79 6.19 -7.79 -20.40
N ILE A 80 5.43 -8.04 -19.33
CA ILE A 80 5.96 -8.59 -18.08
C ILE A 80 6.46 -10.02 -18.28
N LYS A 81 5.77 -10.84 -19.09
CA LYS A 81 6.23 -12.18 -19.46
C LYS A 81 7.56 -12.14 -20.19
N GLU A 82 7.71 -11.23 -21.15
CA GLU A 82 8.97 -11.06 -21.89
C GLU A 82 10.12 -10.71 -20.93
N LEU A 83 9.87 -9.82 -19.97
CA LEU A 83 10.83 -9.48 -18.93
C LEU A 83 11.20 -10.69 -18.05
N ILE A 84 10.22 -11.49 -17.61
CA ILE A 84 10.47 -12.72 -16.84
C ILE A 84 11.34 -13.69 -17.64
N GLN A 85 11.03 -13.92 -18.92
CA GLN A 85 11.79 -14.81 -19.80
C GLN A 85 13.24 -14.33 -20.00
N LYS A 86 13.43 -13.01 -20.13
CA LYS A 86 14.76 -12.38 -20.23
C LYS A 86 15.55 -12.36 -18.93
N ARG A 87 14.95 -12.80 -17.80
CA ARG A 87 15.56 -12.80 -16.46
C ARG A 87 16.05 -11.41 -16.05
N VAL A 88 15.31 -10.36 -16.42
CA VAL A 88 15.64 -8.99 -15.97
C VAL A 88 15.43 -8.84 -14.46
N SER A 89 15.95 -7.74 -13.91
CA SER A 89 15.82 -7.45 -12.49
C SER A 89 14.36 -7.23 -12.08
N THR A 90 14.04 -7.55 -10.82
CA THR A 90 12.73 -7.25 -10.24
C THR A 90 12.39 -5.76 -10.25
N GLU A 91 13.41 -4.90 -10.19
CA GLU A 91 13.27 -3.45 -10.26
C GLU A 91 12.81 -2.97 -11.63
N GLU A 92 13.31 -3.58 -12.72
CA GLU A 92 12.84 -3.27 -14.08
C GLU A 92 11.40 -3.74 -14.29
N ILE A 93 11.05 -4.93 -13.77
CA ILE A 93 9.66 -5.44 -13.79
C ILE A 93 8.74 -4.48 -13.04
N ARG A 94 9.14 -4.04 -11.84
CA ARG A 94 8.37 -3.09 -11.02
C ARG A 94 8.15 -1.77 -11.76
N LYS A 95 9.20 -1.16 -12.30
CA LYS A 95 9.10 0.10 -13.05
C LYS A 95 8.14 0.00 -14.23
N LEU A 96 8.18 -1.11 -14.98
CA LEU A 96 7.24 -1.32 -16.07
C LEU A 96 5.81 -1.46 -15.54
N ALA A 97 5.59 -2.24 -14.49
CA ALA A 97 4.28 -2.43 -13.89
C ALA A 97 3.69 -1.12 -13.33
N GLU A 98 4.50 -0.31 -12.65
CA GLU A 98 4.12 1.02 -12.16
C GLU A 98 3.77 1.96 -13.32
N SER A 99 4.54 1.93 -14.41
CA SER A 99 4.24 2.72 -15.61
C SER A 99 2.90 2.34 -16.25
N LYS A 100 2.45 1.10 -16.02
CA LYS A 100 1.15 0.55 -16.44
C LYS A 100 0.04 0.76 -15.40
N GLY A 101 0.30 1.49 -14.32
CA GLY A 101 -0.70 1.84 -13.30
C GLY A 101 -0.79 0.87 -12.13
N MET A 102 0.16 -0.05 -11.96
CA MET A 102 0.30 -0.78 -10.70
C MET A 102 0.54 0.21 -9.56
N LEU A 103 -0.26 0.12 -8.51
CA LEU A 103 -0.07 0.89 -7.28
C LEU A 103 0.73 0.05 -6.28
N SER A 104 1.74 0.67 -5.67
CA SER A 104 2.49 0.04 -4.59
C SER A 104 1.64 -0.12 -3.32
N LEU A 105 2.11 -0.94 -2.37
CA LEU A 105 1.51 -1.00 -1.04
C LEU A 105 1.47 0.38 -0.35
N TYR A 106 2.53 1.18 -0.56
CA TYR A 106 2.60 2.56 -0.09
C TYR A 106 1.51 3.42 -0.72
N ASP A 107 1.34 3.39 -2.05
CA ASP A 107 0.33 4.20 -2.74
C ASP A 107 -1.09 3.85 -2.28
N THR A 108 -1.42 2.55 -2.25
CA THR A 108 -2.74 2.07 -1.82
C THR A 108 -3.01 2.44 -0.35
N CYS A 109 -2.02 2.35 0.52
CA CYS A 109 -2.17 2.75 1.91
C CYS A 109 -2.19 4.28 2.09
N ARG A 110 -1.44 5.04 1.29
CA ARG A 110 -1.50 6.51 1.25
C ARG A 110 -2.91 6.96 0.94
N GLU A 111 -3.55 6.39 -0.08
CA GLU A 111 -4.95 6.71 -0.40
C GLU A 111 -5.90 6.35 0.74
N ALA A 112 -5.65 5.24 1.45
CA ALA A 112 -6.44 4.90 2.64
C ALA A 112 -6.31 5.94 3.78
N VAL A 113 -5.11 6.51 3.97
CA VAL A 113 -4.88 7.61 4.93
C VAL A 113 -5.63 8.87 4.50
N LEU A 114 -5.47 9.27 3.23
CA LEU A 114 -6.10 10.48 2.68
C LEU A 114 -7.63 10.40 2.71
N ASN A 115 -8.19 9.19 2.60
CA ASN A 115 -9.62 8.93 2.74
C ASN A 115 -10.09 8.77 4.20
N GLY A 116 -9.18 8.85 5.18
CA GLY A 116 -9.51 8.77 6.61
C GLY A 116 -9.95 7.37 7.06
N ASN A 117 -9.48 6.33 6.38
CA ASN A 117 -9.72 4.92 6.73
C ASN A 117 -8.66 4.36 7.68
N THR A 118 -7.43 4.88 7.61
CA THR A 118 -6.30 4.50 8.47
C THR A 118 -5.49 5.75 8.82
N THR A 119 -4.40 5.58 9.59
CA THR A 119 -3.53 6.68 10.06
C THR A 119 -2.19 6.69 9.34
N ILE A 120 -1.48 7.82 9.38
CA ILE A 120 -0.08 7.89 8.92
C ILE A 120 0.81 6.88 9.65
N ARG A 121 0.52 6.62 10.93
CA ARG A 121 1.28 5.64 11.72
C ARG A 121 1.18 4.22 11.13
N GLU A 122 0.00 3.85 10.63
CA GLU A 122 -0.18 2.56 9.96
C GLU A 122 0.50 2.52 8.59
N LEU A 123 0.49 3.63 7.85
CA LEU A 123 1.24 3.75 6.60
C LEU A 123 2.74 3.57 6.85
N ALA A 124 3.28 4.24 7.87
CA ALA A 124 4.68 4.11 8.26
C ALA A 124 5.07 2.66 8.60
N SER A 125 4.22 1.92 9.33
CA SER A 125 4.51 0.53 9.67
C SER A 125 4.59 -0.42 8.46
N ILE A 126 4.05 -0.05 7.30
CA ILE A 126 4.19 -0.86 6.08
C ILE A 126 5.56 -0.63 5.43
N ILE A 127 6.05 0.61 5.43
CA ILE A 127 7.30 0.97 4.73
C ILE A 127 8.53 0.45 5.48
N TYR A 128 8.53 0.54 6.82
CA TYR A 128 9.68 0.12 7.63
C TYR A 128 9.88 -1.40 7.71
N GLU A 129 9.00 -2.21 7.11
CA GLU A 129 9.21 -3.67 7.01
C GLU A 129 9.84 -4.10 5.67
N ASP A 130 9.98 -3.19 4.70
CA ASP A 130 10.53 -3.47 3.37
C ASP A 130 12.02 -3.02 3.22
N GLU A 131 12.64 -2.57 4.32
CA GLU A 131 14.11 -2.34 4.51
C GLU A 131 14.68 -3.27 5.60
#